data_AF-A0A5E4V671-F1
#
_entry.id   AF-A0A5E4V671-F1
#
_cell.length_a   1.000
_cell.length_b   1.000
_cell.length_c   1.000
_cell.angle_alpha   90.00
_cell.angle_beta   90.00
_cell.angle_gamma   90.00
#
_symmetry.space_group_name_H-M   'P 1'
#
loop_
_entity.id
_entity.type
_entity.pdbx_description
1 polymer ?
#
loop_
_entity_poly.entity_id
_entity_poly.type
_entity_poly.pdbx_seq_one_letter_code
_entity_poly.pdbx_strand_id
1 'polypeptide(L)'
;MAETPSGQTFSPDAKIQKIAEAYSLDAVDFSAKQFGIKLDWSDASIASVEKVLAQMSSSYVSTSPKPTDAQVMSFAKAYGSYVGEVYRRNHGGEWGMVTLGESRFPGFRTTTSSSFWPWRRVFNRITKGTEDNITDYYAALLKKR
;
A
#
# COMPACT_ATOMS: atom_id res chain seq x y z
N MET A 1 -21.13 -14.63 12.87
CA MET A 1 -20.12 -15.31 12.04
C MET A 1 -20.11 -14.59 10.69
N ALA A 2 -19.07 -13.82 10.37
CA ALA A 2 -19.01 -13.09 9.11
C ALA A 2 -18.38 -13.99 8.05
N GLU A 3 -19.15 -14.34 7.03
CA GLU A 3 -18.76 -15.18 5.92
C GLU A 3 -17.64 -14.52 5.13
N THR A 4 -16.51 -15.22 4.98
CA THR A 4 -15.49 -14.90 3.98
C THR A 4 -16.20 -14.85 2.61
N PRO A 5 -15.97 -13.85 1.74
CA PRO A 5 -16.59 -13.85 0.42
C PRO A 5 -16.17 -15.11 -0.33
N SER A 6 -17.12 -15.99 -0.58
CA SER A 6 -16.96 -17.25 -1.31
C SER A 6 -16.35 -16.95 -2.68
N GLY A 7 -15.07 -17.30 -2.88
CA GLY A 7 -14.41 -17.22 -4.18
C GLY A 7 -13.09 -16.43 -4.25
N GLN A 8 -12.64 -15.80 -3.16
CA GLN A 8 -11.30 -15.21 -3.12
C GLN A 8 -10.25 -16.29 -2.82
N THR A 9 -9.24 -16.42 -3.69
CA THR A 9 -8.06 -17.27 -3.41
C THR A 9 -6.78 -16.42 -3.43
N PHE A 10 -5.76 -16.86 -2.68
CA PHE A 10 -4.45 -16.22 -2.65
C PHE A 10 -3.38 -17.25 -2.94
N SER A 11 -2.48 -16.92 -3.88
CA SER A 11 -1.27 -17.68 -4.15
C SER A 11 -0.06 -16.80 -3.84
N PRO A 12 0.82 -17.21 -2.91
CA PRO A 12 2.12 -16.56 -2.73
C PRO A 12 2.86 -16.49 -4.07
N ASP A 13 3.53 -15.37 -4.34
CA ASP A 13 4.28 -15.18 -5.58
C ASP A 13 5.54 -14.35 -5.33
N ALA A 14 6.69 -15.02 -5.39
CA ALA A 14 8.00 -14.40 -5.18
C ALA A 14 8.34 -13.31 -6.20
N LYS A 15 7.74 -13.33 -7.40
CA LYS A 15 7.92 -12.26 -8.38
C LYS A 15 7.20 -10.99 -7.93
N ILE A 16 5.98 -11.11 -7.40
CA ILE A 16 5.25 -9.98 -6.83
C ILE A 16 5.99 -9.40 -5.63
N GLN A 17 6.55 -10.26 -4.77
CA GLN A 17 7.39 -9.79 -3.66
C GLN A 17 8.59 -8.97 -4.17
N LYS A 18 9.37 -9.49 -5.14
CA LYS A 18 10.53 -8.76 -5.68
C LYS A 18 10.14 -7.43 -6.32
N ILE A 19 9.00 -7.38 -7.01
CA ILE A 19 8.47 -6.14 -7.59
C ILE A 19 8.10 -5.15 -6.49
N ALA A 20 7.43 -5.61 -5.42
CA ALA A 20 7.08 -4.76 -4.29
C ALA A 20 8.33 -4.25 -3.56
N GLU A 21 9.33 -5.11 -3.33
CA GLU A 21 10.61 -4.71 -2.77
C GLU A 21 11.27 -3.60 -3.62
N ALA A 22 11.32 -3.75 -4.95
CA ALA A 22 11.86 -2.72 -5.83
C ALA A 22 11.07 -1.40 -5.75
N TYR A 23 9.74 -1.45 -5.89
CA TYR A 23 8.89 -0.26 -5.78
C TYR A 23 8.96 0.41 -4.41
N SER A 24 9.17 -0.35 -3.34
CA SER A 24 9.32 0.22 -2.00
C SER A 24 10.56 1.10 -1.88
N LEU A 25 11.64 0.80 -2.63
CA LEU A 25 12.83 1.64 -2.69
C LEU A 25 12.54 2.98 -3.37
N ASP A 26 11.70 3.00 -4.41
CA ASP A 26 11.27 4.24 -5.06
C ASP A 26 10.54 5.16 -4.07
N ALA A 27 9.74 4.60 -3.16
CA ALA A 27 9.08 5.39 -2.11
C ALA A 27 10.08 6.02 -1.14
N VAL A 28 11.11 5.28 -0.73
CA VAL A 28 12.19 5.78 0.15
C VAL A 28 12.92 6.94 -0.52
N ASP A 29 13.36 6.71 -1.75
CA ASP A 29 14.10 7.69 -2.53
C ASP A 29 13.29 8.96 -2.80
N PHE A 30 12.04 8.80 -3.22
CA PHE A 30 11.15 9.93 -3.51
C PHE A 30 10.82 10.71 -2.24
N SER A 31 10.57 10.02 -1.11
CA SER A 31 10.30 10.66 0.18
C SER A 31 11.46 11.52 0.63
N ALA A 32 12.68 11.00 0.54
CA ALA A 32 13.88 11.73 0.93
C ALA A 32 14.13 12.92 0.00
N LYS A 33 14.05 12.72 -1.33
CA LYS A 33 14.41 13.74 -2.33
C LYS A 33 13.37 14.86 -2.46
N GLN A 34 12.08 14.54 -2.39
CA GLN A 34 11.00 15.51 -2.64
C GLN A 34 10.41 16.12 -1.38
N PHE A 35 10.45 15.39 -0.26
CA PHE A 35 9.81 15.83 0.98
C PHE A 35 10.78 15.97 2.17
N GLY A 36 12.05 15.56 2.02
CA GLY A 36 13.00 15.52 3.13
C GLY A 36 12.59 14.52 4.22
N ILE A 37 11.74 13.54 3.89
CA ILE A 37 11.19 12.57 4.84
C ILE A 37 11.95 11.26 4.72
N LYS A 38 12.51 10.80 5.84
CA LYS A 38 13.17 9.49 5.93
C LYS A 38 12.13 8.39 6.16
N LEU A 39 12.19 7.37 5.33
CA LEU A 39 11.44 6.14 5.44
C LEU A 39 12.42 5.01 5.79
N ASP A 40 12.32 4.45 7.00
CA ASP A 40 13.36 3.59 7.61
C ASP A 40 12.94 2.13 7.88
N TRP A 41 11.79 1.72 7.35
CA TRP A 41 11.21 0.39 7.42
C TRP A 41 10.59 0.03 8.78
N SER A 42 10.55 0.98 9.72
CA SER A 42 9.87 0.81 11.01
C SER A 42 8.36 0.99 10.88
N ASP A 43 7.59 0.45 11.81
CA ASP A 43 6.15 0.71 11.89
C ASP A 43 5.85 2.21 12.08
N ALA A 44 6.74 2.93 12.79
CA ALA A 44 6.64 4.37 12.98
C ALA A 44 6.75 5.16 11.66
N SER A 45 7.48 4.63 10.66
CA SER A 45 7.61 5.27 9.34
C SER A 45 6.28 5.32 8.55
N ILE A 46 5.27 4.54 8.93
CA ILE A 46 3.94 4.60 8.30
C ILE A 46 3.27 5.97 8.51
N ALA A 47 3.49 6.62 9.66
CA ALA A 47 3.02 7.98 9.89
C ALA A 47 3.72 8.99 8.95
N SER A 48 4.98 8.73 8.61
CA SER A 48 5.73 9.53 7.63
C SER A 48 5.20 9.32 6.21
N VAL A 49 4.83 8.09 5.83
CA VAL A 49 4.15 7.79 4.57
C VAL A 49 2.84 8.56 4.47
N GLU A 50 2.01 8.56 5.53
CA GLU A 50 0.74 9.29 5.53
C GLU A 50 0.94 10.80 5.31
N LYS A 51 1.97 11.41 5.92
CA LYS A 51 2.31 12.83 5.69
C LYS A 51 2.62 13.10 4.22
N VAL A 52 3.39 12.22 3.56
CA VAL A 52 3.68 12.33 2.13
C VAL A 52 2.40 12.21 1.30
N LEU A 53 1.56 11.22 1.57
CA LEU A 53 0.34 10.98 0.83
C LEU A 53 -0.70 12.10 1.02
N ALA A 54 -0.72 12.76 2.18
CA ALA A 54 -1.53 13.96 2.40
C ALA A 54 -1.12 15.10 1.46
N GLN A 55 0.19 15.34 1.30
CA GLN A 55 0.70 16.34 0.37
C GLN A 55 0.41 15.96 -1.09
N MET A 56 0.59 14.70 -1.46
CA MET A 56 0.24 14.20 -2.79
C MET A 56 -1.26 14.34 -3.10
N SER A 57 -2.13 14.05 -2.13
CA SER A 57 -3.57 14.21 -2.28
C SER A 57 -3.97 15.68 -2.46
N SER A 58 -3.37 16.58 -1.66
CA SER A 58 -3.56 18.03 -1.83
C SER A 58 -3.12 18.49 -3.22
N SER A 59 -1.96 18.02 -3.70
CA SER A 59 -1.46 18.33 -5.04
C SER A 59 -2.37 17.77 -6.13
N TYR A 60 -2.88 16.55 -5.98
CA TYR A 60 -3.82 15.94 -6.92
C TYR A 60 -5.11 16.76 -7.07
N VAL A 61 -5.64 17.30 -5.97
CA VAL A 61 -6.84 18.14 -5.97
C VAL A 61 -6.58 19.50 -6.62
N SER A 62 -5.41 20.11 -6.39
CA SER A 62 -5.09 21.45 -6.89
C SER A 62 -4.53 21.51 -8.31
N THR A 63 -4.14 20.38 -8.90
CA THR A 63 -3.51 20.34 -10.23
C THR A 63 -4.55 20.29 -11.35
N SER A 64 -4.37 21.13 -12.38
CA SER A 64 -5.19 21.15 -13.59
C SER A 64 -4.31 21.14 -14.85
N PRO A 65 -4.48 20.18 -15.79
CA PRO A 65 -5.42 19.06 -15.71
C PRO A 65 -5.04 18.06 -14.62
N LYS A 66 -6.03 17.31 -14.10
CA LYS A 66 -5.77 16.29 -13.07
C LYS A 66 -4.80 15.21 -13.58
N PRO A 67 -3.92 14.68 -12.71
CA PRO A 67 -3.12 13.52 -13.04
C PRO A 67 -4.01 12.33 -13.44
N THR A 68 -3.57 11.59 -14.45
CA THR A 68 -4.22 10.35 -14.89
C THR A 68 -4.12 9.24 -13.84
N ASP A 69 -5.04 8.28 -13.88
CA ASP A 69 -5.00 7.11 -13.00
C ASP A 69 -3.67 6.35 -13.11
N ALA A 70 -3.10 6.26 -14.31
CA ALA A 70 -1.80 5.60 -14.51
C ALA A 70 -0.67 6.33 -13.76
N GLN A 71 -0.65 7.67 -13.79
CA GLN A 71 0.33 8.46 -13.05
C GLN A 71 0.16 8.28 -11.54
N VAL A 72 -1.07 8.33 -11.03
CA VAL A 72 -1.33 8.12 -9.60
C VAL A 72 -0.99 6.69 -9.17
N MET A 73 -1.28 5.70 -10.02
CA MET A 73 -0.98 4.30 -9.76
C MET A 73 0.53 4.03 -9.63
N SER A 74 1.39 4.77 -10.35
CA SER A 74 2.85 4.67 -10.17
C SER A 74 3.28 5.03 -8.75
N PHE A 75 2.76 6.13 -8.19
CA PHE A 75 3.00 6.48 -6.78
C PHE A 75 2.36 5.46 -5.82
N ALA A 76 1.15 5.00 -6.14
CA ALA A 76 0.45 4.03 -5.32
C ALA A 76 1.19 2.69 -5.23
N LYS A 77 1.82 2.24 -6.31
CA LYS A 77 2.71 1.08 -6.32
C LYS A 77 3.93 1.29 -5.43
N ALA A 78 4.59 2.44 -5.51
CA ALA A 78 5.74 2.75 -4.67
C ALA A 78 5.39 2.73 -3.17
N TYR A 79 4.49 3.63 -2.75
CA TYR A 79 4.15 3.79 -1.33
C TYR A 79 3.35 2.61 -0.79
N GLY A 80 2.48 2.01 -1.59
CA GLY A 80 1.76 0.80 -1.17
C GLY A 80 2.71 -0.38 -0.98
N SER A 81 3.71 -0.54 -1.86
CA SER A 81 4.73 -1.57 -1.65
C SER A 81 5.54 -1.32 -0.39
N TYR A 82 5.89 -0.06 -0.11
CA TYR A 82 6.55 0.29 1.14
C TYR A 82 5.73 -0.11 2.37
N VAL A 83 4.44 0.23 2.41
CA VAL A 83 3.55 -0.15 3.52
C VAL A 83 3.48 -1.67 3.71
N GLY A 84 3.34 -2.43 2.62
CA GLY A 84 3.35 -3.89 2.68
C GLY A 84 4.70 -4.47 3.11
N GLU A 85 5.81 -3.86 2.70
CA GLU A 85 7.17 -4.29 3.09
C GLU A 85 7.47 -3.99 4.56
N VAL A 86 7.02 -2.86 5.11
CA VAL A 86 7.09 -2.59 6.55
C VAL A 86 6.34 -3.69 7.32
N TYR A 87 5.10 -3.99 6.92
CA TYR A 87 4.34 -5.07 7.54
C TYR A 87 5.08 -6.42 7.46
N ARG A 88 5.55 -6.79 6.26
CA ARG A 88 6.24 -8.06 6.04
C ARG A 88 7.49 -8.21 6.90
N ARG A 89 8.31 -7.17 6.97
CA ARG A 89 9.58 -7.17 7.70
C ARG A 89 9.38 -7.23 9.21
N ASN A 90 8.37 -6.54 9.74
CA ASN A 90 8.14 -6.45 11.19
C ASN A 90 7.15 -7.49 11.75
N HIS A 91 6.27 -8.03 10.91
CA HIS A 91 5.15 -8.87 11.35
C HIS A 91 4.93 -10.13 10.50
N GLY A 92 5.69 -10.32 9.43
CA GLY A 92 5.55 -11.44 8.50
C GLY A 92 4.39 -11.25 7.52
N GLY A 93 3.98 -12.34 6.88
CA GLY A 93 3.02 -12.33 5.78
C GLY A 93 3.70 -12.41 4.42
N GLU A 94 2.90 -12.43 3.37
CA GLU A 94 3.34 -12.80 2.03
C GLU A 94 2.72 -11.89 0.97
N TRP A 95 3.54 -11.53 -0.01
CA TRP A 95 3.04 -10.98 -1.27
C TRP A 95 2.60 -12.11 -2.20
N GLY A 96 1.58 -11.84 -3.00
CA GLY A 96 1.08 -12.83 -3.94
C GLY A 96 0.03 -12.28 -4.88
N MET A 97 -0.54 -13.19 -5.65
CA MET A 97 -1.68 -12.92 -6.51
C MET A 97 -2.95 -13.31 -5.78
N VAL A 98 -3.87 -12.36 -5.66
CA VAL A 98 -5.24 -12.60 -5.26
C VAL A 98 -6.07 -12.83 -6.52
N THR A 99 -6.87 -13.90 -6.52
CA THR A 99 -7.86 -14.17 -7.56
C THR A 99 -9.25 -13.97 -6.97
N LEU A 100 -10.08 -13.17 -7.63
CA LEU A 100 -11.47 -12.92 -7.28
C LEU A 100 -12.30 -13.01 -8.56
N GLY A 101 -13.07 -14.09 -8.71
CA GLY A 101 -13.68 -14.44 -9.99
C GLY A 101 -12.60 -14.62 -11.08
N GLU A 102 -12.79 -13.96 -12.21
CA GLU A 102 -11.81 -13.98 -13.33
C GLU A 102 -10.67 -12.97 -13.17
N SER A 103 -10.78 -12.07 -12.17
CA SER A 103 -9.79 -11.02 -11.95
C SER A 103 -8.64 -11.51 -11.07
N ARG A 104 -7.42 -11.17 -11.47
CA ARG A 104 -6.20 -11.44 -10.71
C ARG A 104 -5.44 -10.14 -10.46
N PHE A 105 -5.12 -9.86 -9.20
CA PHE A 105 -4.40 -8.66 -8.82
C PHE A 105 -3.38 -8.94 -7.71
N PRO A 106 -2.24 -8.22 -7.72
CA PRO A 106 -1.30 -8.27 -6.61
C PRO A 106 -1.96 -7.88 -5.29
N GLY A 107 -1.63 -8.61 -4.23
CA GLY A 107 -2.11 -8.35 -2.87
C GLY A 107 -1.16 -8.89 -1.82
N PHE A 108 -1.51 -8.65 -0.57
CA PHE A 108 -0.76 -9.10 0.59
C PHE A 108 -1.63 -9.98 1.48
N ARG A 109 -1.07 -11.04 2.05
CA ARG A 109 -1.74 -11.89 3.04
C ARG A 109 -0.94 -11.86 4.35
N THR A 110 -1.61 -11.50 5.44
CA THR A 110 -1.04 -11.53 6.80
C THR A 110 -0.86 -12.98 7.27
N THR A 111 -0.09 -13.16 8.34
CA THR A 111 0.06 -14.46 9.02
C THR A 111 -1.26 -14.98 9.61
N THR A 112 -2.21 -14.09 9.93
CA THR A 112 -3.58 -14.42 10.36
C THR A 112 -4.53 -14.70 9.20
N SER A 113 -4.03 -14.89 7.98
CA SER A 113 -4.81 -15.14 6.76
C SER A 113 -5.76 -14.01 6.35
N SER A 114 -5.61 -12.81 6.94
CA SER A 114 -6.29 -11.61 6.44
C SER A 114 -5.57 -11.10 5.19
N SER A 115 -6.30 -10.74 4.14
CA SER A 115 -5.71 -10.12 2.95
C SER A 115 -5.95 -8.61 2.93
N PHE A 116 -4.96 -7.88 2.42
CA PHE A 116 -5.11 -6.47 2.10
C PHE A 116 -4.44 -6.06 0.79
N TRP A 117 -4.79 -4.86 0.31
CA TRP A 117 -4.40 -4.33 -0.99
C TRP A 117 -3.67 -2.99 -0.84
N PRO A 118 -2.35 -3.02 -0.57
CA PRO A 118 -1.61 -1.80 -0.27
C PRO A 118 -1.67 -0.77 -1.38
N TRP A 119 -1.50 -1.20 -2.65
CA TRP A 119 -1.51 -0.29 -3.80
C TRP A 119 -2.87 0.38 -3.98
N ARG A 120 -3.96 -0.39 -3.90
CA ARG A 120 -5.32 0.17 -4.02
C ARG A 120 -5.64 1.13 -2.88
N ARG A 121 -5.23 0.81 -1.65
CA ARG A 121 -5.43 1.67 -0.48
C ARG A 121 -4.74 3.02 -0.67
N VAL A 122 -3.47 3.02 -1.11
CA VAL A 122 -2.73 4.26 -1.39
C VAL A 122 -3.32 5.04 -2.57
N PHE A 123 -3.71 4.36 -3.65
CA PHE A 123 -4.36 5.02 -4.79
C PHE A 123 -5.61 5.79 -4.34
N ASN A 124 -6.46 5.14 -3.54
CA ASN A 124 -7.63 5.81 -2.98
C ASN A 124 -7.23 6.96 -2.05
N ARG A 125 -6.21 6.79 -1.20
CA ARG A 125 -5.74 7.86 -0.31
C ARG A 125 -5.33 9.12 -1.07
N ILE A 126 -4.70 8.98 -2.24
CA ILE A 126 -4.30 10.12 -3.08
C ILE A 126 -5.54 10.76 -3.74
N THR A 127 -6.41 9.95 -4.32
CA THR A 127 -7.52 10.41 -5.18
C THR A 127 -8.80 10.80 -4.44
N LYS A 128 -9.10 10.16 -3.31
CA LYS A 128 -10.33 10.32 -2.52
C LYS A 128 -10.11 11.06 -1.19
N GLY A 129 -8.86 11.18 -0.75
CA GLY A 129 -8.52 11.91 0.46
C GLY A 129 -8.52 11.05 1.73
N THR A 130 -8.89 11.65 2.86
CA THR A 130 -8.58 11.15 4.21
C THR A 130 -9.34 9.89 4.64
N GLU A 131 -10.42 9.52 3.96
CA GLU A 131 -11.16 8.28 4.26
C GLU A 131 -10.28 7.02 4.15
N ASP A 132 -9.25 7.08 3.31
CA ASP A 132 -8.28 6.01 3.10
C ASP A 132 -6.96 6.24 3.86
N ASN A 133 -6.99 6.93 5.00
CA ASN A 133 -5.80 7.14 5.85
C ASN A 133 -5.01 5.84 6.06
N ILE A 134 -3.71 5.90 5.78
CA ILE A 134 -2.81 4.74 5.81
C ILE A 134 -2.39 4.40 7.24
N THR A 135 -2.20 5.39 8.11
CA THR A 135 -1.81 5.16 9.51
C THR A 135 -2.91 4.41 10.25
N ASP A 136 -4.15 4.88 10.14
CA ASP A 136 -5.31 4.25 10.79
C ASP A 136 -5.54 2.84 10.28
N TYR A 137 -5.39 2.66 8.96
CA TYR A 137 -5.51 1.36 8.31
C TYR A 137 -4.46 0.38 8.81
N TYR A 138 -3.19 0.81 8.85
CA TYR A 138 -2.09 -0.01 9.32
C TYR A 138 -2.28 -0.41 10.78
N ALA A 139 -2.65 0.54 11.65
CA ALA A 139 -2.96 0.26 13.05
C ALA A 139 -4.12 -0.76 13.21
N ALA A 140 -5.14 -0.69 12.36
CA ALA A 140 -6.23 -1.67 12.35
C ALA A 140 -5.75 -3.08 11.92
N LEU A 141 -4.80 -3.18 11.00
CA LEU A 141 -4.18 -4.46 10.63
C LEU A 141 -3.37 -5.06 11.78
N LEU A 142 -2.66 -4.23 12.56
CA LEU A 142 -1.90 -4.70 13.72
C LEU A 142 -2.80 -5.24 14.84
N LYS A 143 -3.99 -4.66 15.04
CA LYS A 143 -4.96 -5.13 16.04
C LYS A 143 -5.61 -6.47 15.68
N LYS A 144 -5.56 -6.88 14.42
CA LYS A 144 -6.14 -8.14 13.90
C LYS A 144 -5.09 -9.26 13.76
N ARG A 145 -3.90 -9.05 14.31
CA ARG A 145 -2.83 -10.04 14.39
C ARG A 145 -3.07 -11.03 15.53
#